data_AF-A0A345T510-F1
#
_entry.id   AF-A0A345T510-F1
#
_cell.length_a   1.000
_cell.length_b   1.000
_cell.length_c   1.000
_cell.angle_alpha   90.00
_cell.angle_beta   90.00
_cell.angle_gamma   90.00
#
_symmetry.space_group_name_H-M   'P 1'
#
loop_
_entity.id
_entity.type
_entity.pdbx_description
1 polymer ?
#
loop_
_entity_poly.entity_id
_entity_poly.type
_entity_poly.pdbx_seq_one_letter_code
_entity_poly.pdbx_strand_id
1 'polypeptide(L)'
;MTTGIKGCDNQSNSYVSFVNQEHAGDSQTVNPRSYGDVYAWISQHKERPLSVQTGRGRCVIWDDNWKIKAEWDDGGGEFILANVRRSPQDFGMTVSSTGDITIHER
;
A
#
# COMPACT_ATOMS: atom_id res chain seq x y z
N MET A 1 3.15 -9.82 -14.46
CA MET A 1 3.95 -9.25 -13.36
C MET A 1 3.01 -9.12 -12.19
N THR A 2 3.37 -9.60 -11.00
CA THR A 2 2.44 -9.57 -9.86
C THR A 2 3.23 -9.20 -8.62
N THR A 3 3.07 -7.94 -8.21
CA THR A 3 3.58 -7.40 -6.96
C THR A 3 2.37 -7.05 -6.11
N GLY A 4 2.33 -7.47 -4.85
CA GLY A 4 1.16 -7.27 -4.00
C GLY A 4 1.54 -6.90 -2.57
N ILE A 5 0.59 -6.28 -1.87
CA ILE A 5 0.62 -6.15 -0.42
C ILE A 5 -0.02 -7.39 0.18
N LYS A 6 0.75 -8.12 0.99
CA LYS A 6 0.30 -9.27 1.75
C LYS A 6 0.49 -8.96 3.23
N GLY A 7 -0.62 -8.72 3.91
CA GLY A 7 -0.69 -8.36 5.32
C GLY A 7 -0.44 -6.87 5.58
N CYS A 8 -1.09 -6.35 6.61
CA CYS A 8 -0.93 -4.98 7.08
C CYS A 8 -0.91 -4.94 8.60
N ASP A 9 0.22 -4.51 9.18
CA ASP A 9 0.35 -4.17 10.59
C ASP A 9 -0.07 -2.70 10.79
N ASN A 10 -1.30 -2.47 11.23
CA ASN A 10 -1.81 -1.14 11.51
C ASN A 10 -1.52 -0.75 12.96
N GLN A 11 -0.46 0.02 13.16
CA GLN A 11 -0.06 0.54 14.45
C GLN A 11 -0.73 1.88 14.77
N SER A 12 -1.61 2.39 13.92
CA SER A 12 -2.31 3.66 14.15
C SER A 12 -3.59 3.48 14.97
N ASN A 13 -4.12 4.57 15.51
CA ASN A 13 -5.45 4.62 16.14
C ASN A 13 -6.60 4.81 15.13
N SER A 14 -6.30 4.82 13.82
CA SER A 14 -7.28 5.00 12.75
C SER A 14 -7.44 3.71 11.95
N TYR A 15 -8.57 3.56 11.28
CA TYR A 15 -8.74 2.50 10.29
C TYR A 15 -7.78 2.75 9.12
N VAL A 16 -7.28 1.65 8.53
CA VAL A 16 -6.56 1.69 7.26
C VAL A 16 -7.44 1.06 6.20
N SER A 17 -7.71 1.75 5.11
CA SER A 17 -8.55 1.23 4.02
C SER A 17 -7.75 1.11 2.74
N PHE A 18 -7.69 -0.11 2.22
CA PHE A 18 -7.17 -0.43 0.91
C PHE A 18 -8.31 -0.36 -0.10
N VAL A 19 -8.16 0.47 -1.12
CA VAL A 19 -9.11 0.64 -2.22
C VAL A 19 -8.33 0.40 -3.51
N ASN A 20 -8.51 -0.77 -4.10
CA ASN A 20 -7.81 -1.15 -5.32
C ASN A 20 -8.63 -0.73 -6.55
N GLN A 21 -8.12 0.26 -7.30
CA GLN A 21 -8.83 0.82 -8.46
C GLN A 21 -8.75 -0.10 -9.69
N GLU A 22 -7.77 -1.01 -9.74
CA GLU A 22 -7.68 -2.01 -10.80
C GLU A 22 -8.51 -3.25 -10.48
N HIS A 23 -8.43 -3.73 -9.23
CA HIS A 23 -9.10 -4.94 -8.76
C HIS A 23 -9.96 -4.64 -7.52
N ALA A 24 -11.15 -4.07 -7.71
CA ALA A 24 -12.00 -3.63 -6.59
C ALA A 24 -12.32 -4.72 -5.54
N GLY A 25 -12.33 -6.00 -5.94
CA GLY A 25 -12.54 -7.14 -5.03
C GLY A 25 -11.44 -7.34 -3.98
N ASP A 26 -10.27 -6.73 -4.18
CA ASP A 26 -9.15 -6.74 -3.23
C ASP A 26 -9.27 -5.64 -2.15
N SER A 27 -10.31 -4.81 -2.22
CA SER A 27 -10.49 -3.69 -1.28
C SER A 27 -10.86 -4.21 0.10
N GLN A 28 -10.13 -3.75 1.12
CA GLN A 28 -10.26 -4.24 2.49
C GLN A 28 -9.97 -3.13 3.49
N THR A 29 -10.48 -3.28 4.71
CA THR A 29 -10.20 -2.37 5.82
C THR A 29 -9.54 -3.13 6.96
N VAL A 30 -8.53 -2.52 7.57
CA VAL A 30 -7.83 -3.03 8.74
C VAL A 30 -8.18 -2.16 9.94
N ASN A 31 -8.57 -2.81 11.04
CA ASN A 31 -8.97 -2.13 12.26
C ASN A 31 -7.78 -1.37 12.88
N PRO A 32 -8.03 -0.31 13.66
CA PRO A 32 -7.00 0.34 14.47
C PRO A 32 -6.23 -0.66 15.34
N ARG A 33 -4.92 -0.46 15.53
CA ARG A 33 -4.07 -1.24 16.44
C ARG A 33 -4.20 -2.76 16.23
N SER A 34 -4.22 -3.21 14.98
CA SER A 34 -4.42 -4.60 14.64
C SER A 34 -3.63 -5.02 13.41
N TYR A 35 -3.46 -6.33 13.25
CA TYR A 35 -2.94 -6.93 12.04
C TYR A 35 -4.10 -7.42 11.17
N GLY A 36 -4.09 -7.08 9.88
CA GLY A 36 -5.05 -7.58 8.90
C GLY A 36 -4.38 -8.48 7.87
N ASP A 37 -4.99 -9.62 7.56
CA ASP A 37 -4.58 -10.54 6.48
C ASP A 37 -4.98 -10.01 5.09
N VAL A 38 -4.52 -8.80 4.78
CA VAL A 38 -4.77 -8.13 3.51
C VAL A 38 -4.07 -8.88 2.37
N TYR A 39 -4.73 -9.01 1.23
CA TYR A 39 -4.06 -9.30 -0.03
C TYR A 39 -4.58 -8.34 -1.10
N ALA A 40 -3.72 -7.43 -1.54
CA ALA A 40 -4.08 -6.42 -2.53
C ALA A 40 -3.00 -6.30 -3.60
N TRP A 41 -3.40 -6.46 -4.86
CA TRP A 41 -2.49 -6.29 -5.99
C TRP A 41 -2.08 -4.82 -6.16
N ILE A 42 -0.81 -4.62 -6.48
CA ILE A 42 -0.28 -3.31 -6.85
C ILE A 42 -0.31 -3.20 -8.37
N SER A 43 -1.08 -2.24 -8.86
CA SER A 43 -1.19 -1.96 -10.29
C SER A 43 0.12 -1.45 -10.88
N GLN A 44 0.38 -1.76 -12.16
CA GLN A 44 1.45 -1.12 -12.94
C GLN A 44 1.03 0.23 -13.55
N HIS A 45 -0.22 0.63 -13.31
CA HIS A 45 -0.86 1.80 -13.89
C HIS A 45 -1.14 2.83 -12.80
N LYS A 46 -0.49 4.00 -12.85
CA LYS A 46 -0.72 5.08 -11.86
C LYS A 46 -2.17 5.60 -11.92
N GLU A 47 -2.82 5.49 -13.07
CA GLU A 47 -4.22 5.83 -13.31
C GLU A 47 -5.21 4.87 -12.65
N ARG A 48 -4.77 3.67 -12.24
CA ARG A 48 -5.58 2.66 -11.53
C ARG A 48 -4.83 2.11 -10.31
N PRO A 49 -4.39 2.98 -9.38
CA PRO A 49 -3.44 2.59 -8.35
C PRO A 49 -4.12 1.80 -7.22
N LEU A 50 -3.31 1.21 -6.35
CA LEU A 50 -3.74 0.80 -5.03
C LEU A 50 -3.79 2.05 -4.14
N SER A 51 -4.98 2.47 -3.74
CA SER A 51 -5.17 3.60 -2.83
C SER A 51 -5.24 3.11 -1.39
N VAL A 52 -4.39 3.64 -0.51
CA VAL A 52 -4.37 3.32 0.91
C VAL A 52 -4.72 4.58 1.70
N GLN A 53 -5.89 4.57 2.34
CA GLN A 53 -6.31 5.62 3.27
C GLN A 53 -5.82 5.27 4.67
N THR A 54 -5.05 6.17 5.29
CA THR A 54 -4.61 6.08 6.67
C THR A 54 -5.10 7.29 7.48
N GLY A 55 -4.73 7.35 8.77
CA GLY A 55 -4.96 8.53 9.60
C GLY A 55 -4.15 9.77 9.16
N ARG A 56 -3.07 9.60 8.40
CA ARG A 56 -2.30 10.71 7.80
C ARG A 56 -3.03 11.33 6.61
N GLY A 57 -3.68 10.50 5.81
CA GLY A 57 -4.30 10.91 4.55
C GLY A 57 -4.39 9.75 3.57
N ARG A 58 -4.61 10.07 2.30
CA ARG A 58 -4.63 9.10 1.21
C ARG A 58 -3.25 9.01 0.56
N CYS A 59 -2.78 7.79 0.38
CA CYS A 59 -1.56 7.46 -0.34
C CYS A 59 -1.92 6.56 -1.54
N VAL A 60 -1.50 6.94 -2.74
CA VAL A 60 -1.63 6.08 -3.92
C VAL A 60 -0.32 5.33 -4.15
N ILE A 61 -0.41 4.02 -4.42
CA ILE A 61 0.72 3.11 -4.59
C ILE A 61 0.61 2.42 -5.95
N TRP A 62 1.71 2.38 -6.69
CA TRP A 62 1.80 1.69 -7.99
C TRP A 62 3.19 1.11 -8.22
N ASP A 63 3.28 0.13 -9.10
CA ASP A 63 4.51 -0.47 -9.59
C ASP A 63 4.94 0.28 -10.86
N ASP A 64 6.19 0.72 -10.91
CA ASP A 64 6.79 1.34 -12.10
C ASP A 64 8.27 0.97 -12.17
N ASN A 65 8.66 0.34 -13.28
CA ASN A 65 10.05 0.02 -13.62
C ASN A 65 10.85 -0.61 -12.44
N TRP A 66 10.35 -1.74 -11.94
CA TRP A 66 10.96 -2.49 -10.82
C TRP A 66 10.99 -1.72 -9.49
N LYS A 67 10.10 -0.76 -9.29
CA LYS A 67 9.96 0.01 -8.06
C LYS A 67 8.51 0.11 -7.65
N ILE A 68 8.27 0.02 -6.35
CA ILE A 68 6.99 0.40 -5.77
C ILE A 68 7.08 1.87 -5.43
N LYS A 69 6.36 2.69 -6.19
CA LYS A 69 6.25 4.12 -5.99
C LYS A 69 4.98 4.44 -5.21
N ALA A 70 5.03 5.57 -4.54
CA ALA A 70 3.88 6.11 -3.85
C ALA A 70 3.87 7.63 -3.87
N GLU A 71 2.68 8.18 -3.64
CA GLU A 71 2.44 9.61 -3.55
C GLU A 71 1.31 9.86 -2.54
N TRP A 72 1.51 10.82 -1.66
CA TRP A 72 0.46 11.30 -0.77
C TRP A 72 -0.33 12.41 -1.45
N ASP A 73 -1.64 12.46 -1.20
CA ASP A 73 -2.52 13.54 -1.69
C ASP A 73 -2.23 14.91 -1.00
N ASP A 74 -1.14 15.03 -0.22
CA ASP A 74 -0.70 16.24 0.48
C ASP A 74 0.21 17.16 -0.35
N GLY A 75 0.52 16.78 -1.59
CA GLY A 75 1.38 17.55 -2.50
C GLY A 75 2.88 17.38 -2.26
N GLY A 76 3.29 16.43 -1.40
CA GLY A 76 4.70 16.11 -1.11
C GLY A 76 5.48 15.48 -2.27
N GLY A 77 4.80 15.10 -3.35
CA GLY A 77 5.37 14.48 -4.54
C GLY A 77 5.60 12.98 -4.42
N GLU A 78 6.12 12.39 -5.50
CA GLU A 78 6.37 10.95 -5.60
C GLU A 78 7.60 10.51 -4.81
N PHE A 79 7.53 9.33 -4.20
CA PHE A 79 8.66 8.69 -3.52
C PHE A 79 8.66 7.18 -3.75
N ILE A 80 9.79 6.54 -3.46
CA ILE A 80 9.97 5.09 -3.61
C ILE A 80 9.73 4.42 -2.26
N LEU A 81 8.76 3.50 -2.21
CA LEU A 81 8.49 2.65 -1.05
C LEU A 81 9.43 1.43 -1.00
N ALA A 82 9.68 0.78 -2.14
CA ALA A 82 10.63 -0.33 -2.23
C ALA A 82 11.14 -0.54 -3.66
N ASN A 83 12.24 -1.29 -3.78
CA ASN A 83 12.71 -1.82 -5.06
C ASN A 83 12.25 -3.29 -5.19
N VAL A 84 11.72 -3.64 -6.36
CA VAL A 84 11.33 -5.00 -6.72
C VAL A 84 12.56 -5.73 -7.26
N ARG A 85 12.90 -6.87 -6.67
CA ARG A 85 14.08 -7.66 -7.03
C ARG A 85 13.77 -8.88 -7.88
N ARG A 86 12.55 -9.38 -7.77
CA ARG A 86 12.04 -10.54 -8.52
C ARG A 86 10.54 -10.35 -8.75
N SER A 87 10.00 -11.02 -9.77
CA SER A 87 8.56 -11.02 -10.05
C SER A 87 8.07 -12.46 -10.16
N PRO A 88 7.05 -12.90 -9.40
CA PRO A 88 6.29 -12.11 -8.42
C PRO A 88 7.06 -11.84 -7.12
N GLN A 89 6.73 -10.75 -6.44
CA GLN A 89 7.25 -10.43 -5.10
C GLN A 89 6.15 -9.77 -4.26
N ASP A 90 5.83 -10.36 -3.13
CA ASP A 90 4.89 -9.80 -2.17
C ASP A 90 5.62 -8.96 -1.11
N PHE A 91 4.94 -7.95 -0.58
CA PHE A 91 5.43 -7.09 0.48
C PHE A 91 4.46 -7.08 1.66
N GLY A 92 4.99 -7.12 2.88
CA GLY A 92 4.23 -6.76 4.07
C GLY A 92 4.16 -5.24 4.22
N MET A 93 3.03 -4.71 4.70
CA MET A 93 2.87 -3.29 4.99
C MET A 93 2.83 -3.04 6.50
N THR A 94 3.46 -1.96 6.94
CA THR A 94 3.27 -1.40 8.27
C THR A 94 2.77 0.04 8.14
N VAL A 95 1.69 0.35 8.85
CA VAL A 95 1.21 1.73 9.02
C VAL A 95 1.58 2.17 10.42
N SER A 96 2.45 3.17 10.53
CA SER A 96 2.95 3.68 11.81
C SER A 96 1.84 4.33 12.67
N SER A 97 2.17 4.67 13.90
CA SER A 97 1.27 5.44 14.77
C SER A 97 0.86 6.80 14.20
N THR A 98 1.70 7.44 13.39
CA THR A 98 1.45 8.70 12.68
C THR A 98 0.69 8.51 11.36
N GLY A 99 0.44 7.26 10.94
CA GLY A 99 -0.24 6.94 9.68
C GLY A 99 0.70 6.86 8.47
N ASP A 100 2.02 6.90 8.68
CA ASP A 100 3.02 6.72 7.62
C ASP A 100 3.10 5.26 7.18
N ILE A 101 3.36 5.04 5.89
CA ILE A 101 3.42 3.70 5.29
C ILE A 101 4.87 3.31 5.07
N THR A 102 5.22 2.10 5.52
CA THR A 102 6.44 1.40 5.10
C THR A 102 6.08 0.01 4.60
N ILE A 103 6.90 -0.52 3.70
CA ILE A 103 6.74 -1.88 3.19
C ILE A 103 8.05 -2.66 3.30
N HIS A 104 7.96 -3.96 3.50
CA HIS A 104 9.10 -4.87 3.66
C HIS A 104 8.89 -6.16 2.86
N GLU A 105 9.98 -6.79 2.41
CA GLU A 105 9.89 -8.08 1.71
C GLU A 105 9.23 -9.13 2.61
N ARG A 106 8.33 -9.94 2.04
CA ARG A 106 7.67 -11.06 2.74
C ARG A 106 8.12 -12.42 2.23
#